data_AF-A0A124H8I9-F1
#
_entry.id   AF-A0A124H8I9-F1
#
_cell.length_a   1.000
_cell.length_b   1.000
_cell.length_c   1.000
_cell.angle_alpha   90.00
_cell.angle_beta   90.00
_cell.angle_gamma   90.00
#
_symmetry.space_group_name_H-M   'P 1'
#
loop_
_entity.id
_entity.type
_entity.pdbx_description
1 polymer ?
#
loop_
_entity_poly.entity_id
_entity_poly.type
_entity_poly.pdbx_seq_one_letter_code
_entity_poly.pdbx_strand_id
1 'polypeptide(L)'
;MRDVFGEPGAYGGNGLPDALALLARTTRERGHLPLHADLDDLDEPLRLGDTAGDRTPARCIGDAATLVRLYSGRPVEGRAYELAGAEAKELNIFG
;
A
#
# COMPACT_ATOMS: atom_id res chain seq x y z
N MET A 1 -14.06 18.25 9.77
CA MET A 1 -13.11 17.89 8.70
C MET A 1 -11.73 18.18 9.26
N ARG A 2 -11.02 17.16 9.79
CA ARG A 2 -9.69 17.35 10.38
C ARG A 2 -8.67 17.11 9.28
N ASP A 3 -7.84 18.13 9.06
CA ASP A 3 -6.60 18.17 8.28
C ASP A 3 -6.05 16.82 7.82
N VAL A 4 -6.07 16.62 6.50
CA VAL A 4 -5.09 15.75 5.80
C VAL A 4 -4.14 16.67 5.05
N PHE A 5 -3.57 17.64 5.75
CA PHE A 5 -2.30 18.18 5.31
C PHE A 5 -1.27 17.10 5.59
N GLY A 6 -0.50 16.72 4.57
CA GLY A 6 0.48 15.64 4.62
C GLY A 6 1.66 15.97 5.53
N GLU A 7 1.38 16.20 6.81
CA GLU A 7 2.37 16.37 7.86
C GLU A 7 3.31 15.15 7.85
N PRO A 8 4.60 15.35 8.16
CA PRO A 8 5.55 14.27 8.33
C PRO A 8 5.08 13.38 9.49
N GLY A 9 4.31 12.33 9.17
CA GLY A 9 3.66 11.45 10.14
C GLY A 9 2.23 11.05 9.82
N ALA A 10 1.54 11.69 8.87
CA ALA A 10 0.11 11.39 8.59
C ALA A 10 -0.17 9.92 8.16
N TYR A 11 0.86 9.24 7.66
CA TYR A 11 0.82 7.85 7.23
C TYR A 11 1.80 6.97 8.02
N GLY A 12 2.42 7.51 9.07
CA GLY A 12 3.33 6.78 9.96
C GLY A 12 2.83 6.81 11.40
N GLY A 13 3.50 6.07 12.29
CA GLY A 13 3.18 6.08 13.73
C GLY A 13 2.08 5.10 14.14
N ASN A 14 1.48 5.33 15.32
CA ASN A 14 0.72 4.31 16.05
C ASN A 14 -0.53 3.77 15.33
N GLY A 15 -1.08 4.51 14.36
CA GLY A 15 -2.24 4.07 13.55
C GLY A 15 -1.88 3.30 12.28
N LEU A 16 -0.59 3.17 11.97
CA LEU A 16 -0.12 2.51 10.74
C LEU A 16 -0.50 1.02 10.69
N PRO A 17 -0.35 0.21 11.76
CA PRO A 17 -0.76 -1.19 11.71
C PRO A 17 -2.25 -1.38 11.38
N ASP A 18 -3.13 -0.55 11.96
CA ASP A 18 -4.56 -0.56 11.68
C ASP A 18 -4.86 -0.17 10.22
N ALA A 19 -4.15 0.84 9.70
CA ALA A 19 -4.29 1.27 8.31
C ALA A 19 -3.88 0.16 7.33
N LEU A 20 -2.78 -0.55 7.60
CA LEU A 20 -2.33 -1.68 6.76
C LEU A 20 -3.32 -2.85 6.81
N ALA A 21 -3.85 -3.17 8.00
CA ALA A 21 -4.87 -4.21 8.14
C ALA A 21 -6.14 -3.87 7.36
N LEU A 22 -6.58 -2.61 7.43
CA LEU A 22 -7.73 -2.13 6.67
C LEU A 22 -7.47 -2.17 5.16
N LEU A 23 -6.27 -1.80 4.72
CA LEU A 23 -5.88 -1.84 3.32
C LEU A 23 -5.88 -3.27 2.77
N ALA A 24 -5.29 -4.22 3.50
CA ALA A 24 -5.27 -5.63 3.13
C ALA A 24 -6.68 -6.20 3.00
N ARG A 25 -7.54 -5.90 3.98
CA ARG A 25 -8.95 -6.31 3.93
C ARG A 25 -9.67 -5.70 2.72
N THR A 26 -9.57 -4.38 2.53
CA THR A 26 -10.28 -3.66 1.48
C THR A 26 -9.87 -4.12 0.08
N THR A 27 -8.57 -4.31 -0.15
CA THR A 27 -8.04 -4.76 -1.44
C THR A 27 -8.45 -6.19 -1.76
N ARG A 28 -8.50 -7.07 -0.74
CA ARG A 28 -9.00 -8.44 -0.89
C ARG A 28 -10.50 -8.49 -1.18
N GLU A 29 -11.31 -7.75 -0.43
CA GLU A 29 -12.77 -7.70 -0.64
C GLU A 29 -13.13 -7.16 -2.04
N ARG A 30 -12.31 -6.27 -2.60
CA ARG A 30 -12.49 -5.73 -3.96
C ARG A 30 -11.92 -6.60 -5.08
N GLY A 31 -11.26 -7.72 -4.75
CA GLY A 31 -10.55 -8.52 -5.75
C GLY A 31 -9.47 -7.71 -6.50
N HIS A 32 -8.81 -6.78 -5.79
CA HIS A 32 -7.80 -5.92 -6.37
C HIS A 32 -6.57 -6.73 -6.82
N LEU A 33 -5.72 -6.15 -7.67
CA LEU A 33 -4.45 -6.73 -8.09
C LEU A 33 -3.71 -7.40 -6.90
N PRO A 34 -3.33 -8.69 -7.00
CA PRO A 34 -2.52 -9.35 -5.98
C PRO A 34 -1.14 -8.69 -5.88
N LEU A 35 -0.74 -8.32 -4.67
CA LEU A 35 0.55 -7.69 -4.40
C LEU A 35 1.14 -8.18 -3.08
N HIS A 36 2.43 -8.49 -3.10
CA HIS A 36 3.25 -8.72 -1.91
C HIS A 36 4.11 -7.47 -1.64
N ALA A 37 3.95 -6.86 -0.47
CA ALA A 37 4.70 -5.71 -0.06
C ALA A 37 5.74 -6.10 1.00
N ASP A 38 7.02 -6.01 0.64
CA ASP A 38 8.14 -6.13 1.57
C ASP A 38 8.37 -4.74 2.18
N LEU A 39 7.83 -4.52 3.38
CA LEU A 39 7.82 -3.21 4.03
C LEU A 39 8.91 -3.10 5.09
N ASP A 40 9.67 -2.00 5.08
CA ASP A 40 10.73 -1.77 6.08
C ASP A 40 10.19 -1.77 7.52
N ASP A 41 8.91 -1.44 7.70
CA ASP A 41 8.21 -1.39 8.98
C ASP A 41 7.70 -2.76 9.46
N LEU A 42 7.76 -3.82 8.64
CA LEU A 42 7.22 -5.15 8.95
C LEU A 42 8.27 -6.25 8.79
N ASP A 43 8.25 -7.23 9.70
CA ASP A 43 9.13 -8.40 9.62
C ASP A 43 8.69 -9.42 8.55
N GLU A 44 7.41 -9.42 8.18
CA GLU A 44 6.85 -10.32 7.17
C GLU A 44 6.19 -9.52 6.03
N PRO A 45 6.23 -10.04 4.78
CA PRO A 45 5.61 -9.37 3.65
C PRO A 45 4.08 -9.25 3.82
N LEU A 46 3.55 -8.05 3.63
CA LEU A 46 2.12 -7.79 3.63
C LEU A 46 1.50 -8.24 2.30
N ARG A 47 0.45 -9.06 2.38
CA ARG A 47 -0.26 -9.58 1.20
C ARG A 47 -1.55 -8.78 0.97
N LEU A 48 -1.71 -8.29 -0.26
CA LEU A 48 -2.83 -7.46 -0.69
C LEU A 48 -3.53 -8.07 -1.91
N GLY A 49 -4.78 -7.64 -2.14
CA GLY A 49 -5.55 -8.02 -3.32
C GLY A 49 -6.07 -9.46 -3.30
N ASP A 50 -6.40 -9.97 -4.48
CA ASP A 50 -6.93 -11.32 -4.66
C ASP A 50 -5.82 -12.38 -4.55
N THR A 51 -5.62 -12.89 -3.34
CA THR A 51 -4.63 -13.94 -3.05
C THR A 51 -4.99 -15.32 -3.62
N ALA A 52 -6.18 -15.50 -4.20
CA ALA A 52 -6.65 -16.78 -4.76
C ALA A 52 -6.58 -16.83 -6.30
N GLY A 53 -6.20 -15.74 -6.96
CA GLY A 53 -6.09 -15.65 -8.41
C GLY A 53 -4.87 -16.39 -8.99
N ASP A 54 -4.93 -16.69 -10.28
CA ASP A 54 -3.86 -17.40 -11.04
C ASP A 54 -2.71 -16.46 -11.46
N ARG A 55 -2.84 -15.15 -11.20
CA ARG A 55 -1.82 -14.15 -11.55
C ARG A 55 -0.68 -14.17 -10.53
N THR A 56 0.56 -14.23 -11.02
CA THR A 56 1.74 -14.00 -10.17
C THR A 56 1.62 -12.62 -9.48
N PRO A 57 1.68 -12.57 -8.12
CA PRO A 57 1.56 -11.31 -7.40
C PRO A 57 2.63 -10.30 -7.81
N ALA A 58 2.22 -9.04 -7.93
CA ALA A 58 3.17 -7.93 -8.03
C ALA A 58 3.97 -7.80 -6.74
N ARG A 59 5.12 -7.10 -6.79
CA ARG A 59 5.93 -6.79 -5.61
C ARG A 59 6.09 -5.29 -5.43
N CYS A 60 6.02 -4.87 -4.17
CA CYS A 60 6.37 -3.53 -3.72
C CYS A 60 7.43 -3.64 -2.63
N ILE A 61 8.46 -2.79 -2.68
CA ILE A 61 9.47 -2.68 -1.63
C ILE A 61 9.56 -1.20 -1.20
N GLY A 62 9.60 -0.93 0.10
CA GLY A 62 9.75 0.41 0.66
C GLY A 62 9.05 0.58 2.01
N ASP A 63 8.82 1.82 2.44
CA ASP A 63 8.13 2.08 3.71
C ASP A 63 6.61 1.93 3.60
N ALA A 64 5.97 1.54 4.69
CA ALA A 64 4.54 1.33 4.77
C ALA A 64 3.74 2.62 4.49
N ALA A 65 4.26 3.78 4.88
CA ALA A 65 3.60 5.06 4.61
C ALA A 65 3.55 5.36 3.09
N THR A 66 4.55 4.95 2.33
CA THR A 66 4.57 5.04 0.86
C THR A 66 3.55 4.12 0.23
N LEU A 67 3.44 2.87 0.72
CA LEU A 67 2.40 1.95 0.26
C LEU A 67 0.99 2.53 0.44
N VAL A 68 0.69 3.10 1.61
CA VAL A 68 -0.62 3.71 1.86
C VAL A 68 -0.87 4.91 0.93
N ARG A 69 0.16 5.70 0.61
CA ARG A 69 0.05 6.81 -0.35
C ARG A 69 -0.25 6.33 -1.76
N LEU A 70 0.45 5.30 -2.23
CA LEU A 70 0.20 4.68 -3.55
C LEU A 70 -1.25 4.23 -3.68
N TYR A 71 -1.77 3.51 -2.68
CA TYR A 71 -3.14 3.02 -2.70
C TYR A 71 -4.19 4.12 -2.53
N SER A 72 -3.85 5.25 -1.92
CA SER A 72 -4.76 6.40 -1.74
C SER A 72 -4.66 7.45 -2.85
N GLY A 73 -3.88 7.19 -3.90
CA GLY A 73 -3.66 8.15 -4.99
C GLY A 73 -2.97 9.44 -4.52
N ARG A 74 -2.13 9.35 -3.48
CA ARG A 74 -1.40 10.49 -2.92
C ARG A 74 0.03 10.55 -3.48
N PRO A 75 0.60 11.76 -3.63
CA PRO A 75 1.97 11.91 -4.09
C PRO A 75 2.99 11.20 -3.19
N VAL A 76 4.02 10.64 -3.84
CA VAL A 76 5.14 9.90 -3.22
C VAL A 76 6.49 10.54 -3.53
N GLU A 77 6.51 11.82 -3.92
CA GLU A 77 7.74 12.53 -4.29
C GLU A 77 8.75 12.51 -3.13
N GLY A 78 10.02 12.26 -3.47
CA GLY A 78 11.12 12.19 -2.50
C GLY A 78 11.16 10.91 -1.66
N ARG A 79 10.31 9.91 -1.96
CA ARG A 79 10.31 8.61 -1.28
C ARG A 79 10.91 7.53 -2.17
N ALA A 80 11.72 6.66 -1.58
CA ALA A 80 12.29 5.51 -2.27
C ALA A 80 11.34 4.32 -2.16
N TYR A 81 10.96 3.77 -3.31
CA TYR A 81 10.21 2.52 -3.39
C TYR A 81 10.46 1.86 -4.75
N GLU A 82 10.25 0.54 -4.80
CA GLU A 82 10.36 -0.25 -6.01
C GLU A 82 9.05 -0.98 -6.28
N LEU A 83 8.67 -1.06 -7.55
CA LEU A 83 7.52 -1.84 -8.02
C LEU A 83 7.95 -2.80 -9.12
N ALA A 84 7.45 -4.04 -9.03
CA ALA A 84 7.62 -5.06 -10.06
C ALA A 84 6.29 -5.75 -10.36
N GLY A 85 5.95 -5.89 -11.64
CA GLY A 85 4.69 -6.54 -12.06
C GLY A 85 3.43 -5.67 -11.88
N ALA A 86 3.60 -4.41 -11.49
CA ALA A 86 2.57 -3.37 -11.40
C ALA A 86 3.17 -1.97 -11.59
N GLU A 87 2.36 -1.04 -12.07
CA GLU A 87 2.64 0.38 -12.09
C GLU A 87 1.95 1.09 -10.90
N ALA A 88 2.52 2.21 -10.44
CA ALA A 88 1.95 2.98 -9.32
C ALA A 88 0.48 3.37 -9.53
N LYS A 89 0.09 3.70 -10.76
CA LYS A 89 -1.30 4.06 -11.12
C LYS A 89 -2.28 2.90 -10.94
N GLU A 90 -1.83 1.65 -11.07
CA GLU A 90 -2.66 0.46 -10.91
C GLU A 90 -2.95 0.15 -9.43
N LEU A 91 -2.22 0.76 -8.49
CA LEU A 91 -2.41 0.57 -7.05
C LEU A 91 -3.49 1.48 -6.46
N ASN A 92 -3.80 2.60 -7.11
CA ASN A 92 -4.78 3.56 -6.60
C ASN A 92 -6.20 2.96 -6.60
N ILE A 93 -6.77 2.75 -5.41
CA ILE A 93 -8.12 2.18 -5.25
C ILE A 93 -9.26 3.22 -5.37
N PHE A 94 -8.92 4.49 -5.62
CA PHE A 94 -9.87 5.60 -5.78
C PHE A 94 -9.99 6.16 -7.20
N GLY A 95 -9.16 5.68 -8.14
CA GLY A 95 -9.15 6.17 -9.53
C GLY A 95 -8.19 7.34 -9.72
#